data_AF-A0A7M3MB04-F1
#
_entry.id   AF-A0A7M3MB04-F1
#
_cell.length_a   1.000
_cell.length_b   1.000
_cell.length_c   1.000
_cell.angle_alpha   90.00
_cell.angle_beta   90.00
_cell.angle_gamma   90.00
#
_symmetry.space_group_name_H-M   'P 1'
#
loop_
_entity.id
_entity.type
_entity.pdbx_description
1 polymer ?
#
loop_
_entity_poly.entity_id
_entity_poly.type
_entity_poly.pdbx_seq_one_letter_code
_entity_poly.pdbx_strand_id
1 'polypeptide(L)'
;MQAAISKESGKVVYQCSDGGLVPDLGVAHEIVHVPESLRDVFELATPDPRPGLSDEQRLQLQLFGLVRGAGLMTAPTDLDGWTELACAAIDRQAGALRETIGTPGYGQLTEYDRTLEDARAFLETVGADPATDPAGYPMVQAEIDALAAASGEAPDPAAVAQEIIDLAAAWHAAIAAIKRVRRLAKMRIQAAAGVEEIADILAGVEWPEVEGVVPE
;
A
#
# COMPACT_ATOMS: atom_id res chain seq x y z
N MET A 1 29.20 26.41 10.13
CA MET A 1 29.00 25.00 9.73
C MET A 1 29.90 24.72 8.54
N GLN A 2 31.04 24.05 8.75
CA GLN A 2 31.94 23.63 7.67
C GLN A 2 31.91 22.11 7.60
N ALA A 3 31.51 21.56 6.45
CA ALA A 3 31.63 20.15 6.16
C ALA A 3 32.94 19.92 5.40
N ALA A 4 33.79 19.05 5.91
CA ALA A 4 34.94 18.54 5.17
C ALA A 4 34.69 17.05 4.87
N ILE A 5 34.72 16.70 3.59
CA ILE A 5 34.58 15.32 3.11
C ILE A 5 35.99 14.78 2.90
N SER A 6 36.40 13.78 3.69
CA SER A 6 37.61 13.00 3.40
C SER A 6 37.24 11.84 2.48
N LYS A 7 37.90 11.77 1.31
CA LYS A 7 37.59 10.80 0.24
C LYS A 7 38.08 9.37 0.54
N GLU A 8 38.88 9.14 1.57
CA GLU A 8 39.57 7.84 1.74
C GLU A 8 38.86 6.83 2.65
N SER A 9 37.73 7.16 3.28
CA SER A 9 37.05 6.20 4.18
C SER A 9 35.52 6.18 4.12
N GLY A 10 34.90 6.94 3.22
CA GLY A 10 33.43 7.00 3.10
C GLY A 10 32.69 7.46 4.37
N LYS A 11 33.42 7.89 5.41
CA LYS A 11 32.87 8.40 6.66
C LYS A 11 32.73 9.91 6.60
N VAL A 12 31.50 10.38 6.75
CA VAL A 12 31.21 11.79 7.03
C VAL A 12 31.31 11.99 8.53
N VAL A 13 32.30 12.77 8.98
CA VAL A 13 32.45 13.15 10.39
C VAL A 13 31.99 14.58 10.54
N TYR A 14 31.00 14.81 11.39
CA TYR A 14 30.59 16.14 11.81
C TYR A 14 31.37 16.52 13.05
N GLN A 15 32.15 17.60 12.97
CA GLN A 15 32.86 18.15 14.12
C GLN A 15 32.12 19.40 14.59
N CYS A 16 31.59 19.35 15.81
CA CYS A 16 30.92 20.49 16.43
C CYS A 16 31.99 21.39 17.07
N SER A 17 32.36 22.47 16.38
CA SER A 17 33.15 23.55 16.99
C SER A 17 32.19 24.49 17.69
N ASP A 18 32.15 24.42 19.03
CA ASP A 18 32.07 25.53 19.98
C ASP A 18 31.25 25.19 21.24
N GLY A 19 32.00 24.85 22.30
CA GLY A 19 31.75 25.20 23.70
C GLY A 19 30.32 25.16 24.27
N GLY A 20 29.76 23.97 24.46
CA GLY A 20 28.60 23.75 25.33
C GLY A 20 28.51 22.30 25.78
N LEU A 21 28.70 22.05 27.08
CA LEU A 21 28.56 20.71 27.69
C LEU A 21 27.15 20.15 27.43
N VAL A 22 27.08 19.09 26.63
CA VAL A 22 25.94 18.16 26.62
C VAL A 22 26.44 16.88 27.29
N PRO A 23 25.69 16.30 28.25
CA PRO A 23 26.12 15.07 28.91
C PRO A 23 26.16 13.91 27.92
N ASP A 24 27.29 13.21 28.00
CA ASP A 24 27.68 12.00 27.32
C ASP A 24 26.60 10.91 27.35
N LEU A 25 25.96 10.66 26.20
CA LEU A 25 25.31 9.39 25.89
C LEU A 25 26.13 8.69 24.82
N GLY A 26 27.25 8.12 25.23
CA GLY A 26 28.09 7.27 24.41
C GLY A 26 27.32 6.06 23.88
N VAL A 27 26.79 6.18 22.66
CA VAL A 27 26.44 5.04 21.81
C VAL A 27 26.97 5.34 20.42
N ALA A 28 28.01 4.61 20.02
CA ALA A 28 28.48 4.61 18.64
C ALA A 28 27.40 3.99 17.75
N HIS A 29 26.79 4.77 16.87
CA HIS A 29 25.94 4.24 15.82
C HIS A 29 26.80 3.53 14.77
N GLU A 30 26.77 2.21 14.79
CA GLU A 30 27.15 1.39 13.64
C GLU A 30 26.07 1.59 12.56
N ILE A 31 26.41 2.31 11.48
CA ILE A 31 25.53 2.48 10.33
C ILE A 31 25.62 1.18 9.53
N VAL A 32 24.68 0.27 9.76
CA VAL A 32 24.43 -0.86 8.86
C VAL A 32 23.95 -0.30 7.54
N HIS A 33 24.65 -0.63 6.45
CA HIS A 33 24.27 -0.21 5.11
C HIS A 33 23.02 -0.98 4.67
N VAL A 34 21.86 -0.33 4.78
CA VAL A 34 20.59 -0.84 4.24
C VAL A 34 20.54 -0.48 2.75
N PRO A 35 20.33 -1.45 1.83
CA PRO A 35 20.17 -1.19 0.41
C PRO A 35 19.05 -0.18 0.14
N GLU A 36 19.24 0.67 -0.87
CA GLU A 36 18.35 1.80 -1.17
C GLU A 36 16.91 1.35 -1.51
N SER A 37 16.74 0.14 -2.03
CA SER A 37 15.44 -0.49 -2.31
C SER A 37 14.66 -0.95 -1.07
N LEU A 38 15.26 -0.89 0.13
CA LEU A 38 14.64 -1.34 1.39
C LEU A 38 14.41 -0.19 2.38
N ARG A 39 14.76 1.06 2.04
CA ARG A 39 14.64 2.22 2.94
C ARG A 39 13.23 2.76 3.13
N ASP A 40 12.33 2.52 2.17
CA ASP A 40 11.00 3.16 2.18
C ASP A 40 9.87 2.22 2.66
N VAL A 41 10.16 0.96 2.97
CA VAL A 41 9.11 -0.05 3.27
C VAL A 41 9.23 -0.67 4.67
N PHE A 42 10.38 -0.63 5.34
CA PHE A 42 10.63 -1.53 6.48
C PHE A 42 10.52 -0.97 7.92
N GLU A 43 10.13 0.27 8.16
CA GLU A 43 10.07 0.79 9.55
C GLU A 43 8.80 1.59 9.87
N LEU A 44 7.62 1.06 9.55
CA LEU A 44 6.36 1.63 10.05
C LEU A 44 5.43 0.66 10.80
N ALA A 45 5.77 -0.62 10.96
CA ALA A 45 4.89 -1.54 11.71
C ALA A 45 5.54 -2.80 12.30
N THR A 46 6.83 -3.06 12.16
CA THR A 46 7.47 -4.12 12.95
C THR A 46 7.81 -3.57 14.33
N PRO A 47 7.45 -4.24 15.44
CA PRO A 47 7.96 -3.87 16.75
C PRO A 47 9.47 -3.97 16.67
N ASP A 48 10.13 -2.81 16.71
CA ASP A 48 11.57 -2.70 16.74
C ASP A 48 12.11 -3.57 17.89
N PRO A 49 12.85 -4.65 17.59
CA PRO A 49 13.27 -5.61 18.59
C PRO A 49 14.42 -5.08 19.44
N ARG A 50 14.85 -3.81 19.30
CA ARG A 50 15.91 -3.22 20.12
C ARG A 50 15.54 -3.32 21.60
N PRO A 51 16.18 -4.23 22.36
CA PRO A 51 15.87 -4.39 23.77
C PRO A 51 16.29 -3.12 24.52
N GLY A 52 15.38 -2.60 25.35
CA GLY A 52 15.66 -1.46 26.23
C GLY A 52 14.97 -0.14 25.89
N LEU A 53 14.16 -0.06 24.83
CA LEU A 53 13.33 1.12 24.57
C LEU A 53 12.07 1.13 25.45
N SER A 54 11.80 2.26 26.10
CA SER A 54 10.52 2.49 26.78
C SER A 54 9.36 2.49 25.77
N ASP A 55 8.14 2.26 26.25
CA ASP A 55 6.95 2.30 25.41
C ASP A 55 6.77 3.70 24.78
N GLU A 56 7.13 4.76 25.51
CA GLU A 56 7.16 6.14 25.01
C GLU A 56 8.17 6.35 23.86
N GLN A 57 9.37 5.76 23.95
CA GLN A 57 10.37 5.87 22.88
C GLN A 57 9.95 5.11 21.63
N ARG A 58 9.28 3.96 21.78
CA ARG A 58 8.71 3.19 20.66
C ARG A 58 7.59 3.98 20.00
N LEU A 59 6.71 4.58 20.79
CA LEU A 59 5.66 5.50 20.31
C LEU A 59 6.26 6.66 19.51
N GLN A 60 7.28 7.32 20.04
CA GLN A 60 7.95 8.43 19.36
C GLN A 60 8.57 8.02 18.02
N LEU A 61 9.21 6.85 17.95
CA LEU A 61 9.79 6.34 16.69
C LEU A 61 8.71 6.03 15.65
N GLN A 62 7.60 5.40 16.03
CA GLN A 62 6.46 5.13 15.13
C GLN A 62 5.87 6.44 14.58
N LEU A 63 5.63 7.41 15.46
CA LEU A 63 5.12 8.73 15.08
C LEU A 63 6.12 9.50 14.19
N PHE A 64 7.42 9.34 14.43
CA PHE A 64 8.46 9.97 13.60
C PHE A 64 8.51 9.36 12.19
N GLY A 65 8.33 8.05 12.06
CA GLY A 65 8.16 7.38 10.77
C GLY A 65 6.95 7.92 10.00
N LEU A 66 5.84 8.17 10.70
CA LEU A 66 4.61 8.73 10.13
C LEU A 66 4.84 10.14 9.56
N VAL A 67 5.48 11.00 10.34
CA VAL A 67 5.82 12.39 9.98
C VAL A 67 6.74 12.42 8.75
N ARG A 68 7.80 11.60 8.75
CA ARG A 68 8.72 11.51 7.61
C ARG A 68 8.06 10.94 6.37
N GLY A 69 7.27 9.88 6.52
CA GLY A 69 6.49 9.31 5.42
C GLY A 69 5.58 10.38 4.80
N ALA A 70 4.95 11.22 5.61
CA ALA A 70 4.12 12.34 5.14
C ALA A 70 4.89 13.51 4.51
N GLY A 71 6.22 13.50 4.51
CA GLY A 71 7.03 14.62 4.02
C GLY A 71 6.96 15.86 4.91
N LEU A 72 6.51 15.72 6.17
CA LEU A 72 6.42 16.82 7.11
C LEU A 72 7.79 17.10 7.74
N MET A 73 8.14 18.38 7.82
CA MET A 73 9.38 18.84 8.45
C MET A 73 9.32 18.82 9.98
N THR A 74 8.11 18.86 10.55
CA THR A 74 7.86 18.90 11.99
C THR A 74 6.63 18.08 12.36
N ALA A 75 6.64 17.47 13.53
CA ALA A 75 5.47 16.77 14.07
C ALA A 75 4.35 17.75 14.45
N PRO A 76 3.07 17.35 14.32
CA PRO A 76 1.95 18.13 14.85
C PRO A 76 2.06 18.37 16.36
N THR A 77 1.58 19.52 16.82
CA THR A 77 1.59 19.90 18.24
C THR A 77 0.25 19.69 18.94
N ASP A 78 -0.81 19.37 18.21
CA ASP A 78 -2.17 19.17 18.73
C ASP A 78 -2.79 17.85 18.21
N LEU A 79 -3.89 17.44 18.85
CA LEU A 79 -4.57 16.18 18.54
C LEU A 79 -5.17 16.17 17.13
N ASP A 80 -5.64 17.32 16.64
CA ASP A 80 -6.25 17.44 15.32
C ASP A 80 -5.22 17.17 14.21
N GLY A 81 -4.03 17.76 14.32
CA GLY A 81 -2.94 17.51 13.36
C GLY A 81 -2.45 16.05 13.40
N TRP A 82 -2.40 15.42 14.59
CA TRP A 82 -2.11 13.98 14.69
C TRP A 82 -3.22 13.12 14.08
N THR A 83 -4.48 13.50 14.24
CA THR A 83 -5.65 12.83 13.66
C THR A 83 -5.60 12.87 12.14
N GLU A 84 -5.33 14.04 11.56
CA GLU A 84 -5.18 14.21 10.11
C GLU A 84 -4.02 13.38 9.56
N LEU A 85 -2.86 13.47 10.20
CA LEU A 85 -1.66 12.73 9.80
C LEU A 85 -1.88 11.21 9.85
N ALA A 86 -2.50 10.69 10.92
CA ALA A 86 -2.83 9.28 11.06
C ALA A 86 -3.87 8.82 10.03
N CYS A 87 -4.89 9.64 9.75
CA CYS A 87 -5.86 9.36 8.70
C CYS A 87 -5.19 9.27 7.31
N ALA A 88 -4.26 10.18 7.01
CA ALA A 88 -3.51 10.19 5.75
C ALA A 88 -2.61 8.94 5.62
N ALA A 89 -2.01 8.48 6.72
CA ALA A 89 -1.22 7.25 6.72
C ALA A 89 -2.08 6.01 6.44
N ILE A 90 -3.27 5.92 7.05
CA ILE A 90 -4.25 4.86 6.74
C ILE A 90 -4.69 4.88 5.28
N ASP A 91 -4.96 6.07 4.72
CA ASP A 91 -5.33 6.20 3.32
C ASP A 91 -4.19 5.76 2.39
N ARG A 92 -2.94 6.07 2.73
CA ARG A 92 -1.76 5.64 1.99
C ARG A 92 -1.57 4.13 2.03
N GLN A 93 -1.62 3.51 3.20
CA GLN A 93 -1.51 2.05 3.33
C GLN A 93 -2.63 1.35 2.54
N ALA A 94 -3.86 1.87 2.62
CA ALA A 94 -4.98 1.37 1.84
C ALA A 94 -4.80 1.59 0.32
N GLY A 95 -4.10 2.65 -0.09
CA GLY A 95 -3.74 2.92 -1.48
C GLY A 95 -2.72 1.90 -1.99
N ALA A 96 -1.61 1.73 -1.26
CA ALA A 96 -0.57 0.76 -1.58
C ALA A 96 -1.13 -0.66 -1.72
N LEU A 97 -2.04 -1.09 -0.85
CA LEU A 97 -2.70 -2.40 -0.97
C LEU A 97 -3.65 -2.50 -2.17
N ARG A 98 -4.29 -1.40 -2.60
CA ARG A 98 -5.09 -1.44 -3.83
C ARG A 98 -4.22 -1.56 -5.07
N GLU A 99 -3.05 -0.93 -5.04
CA GLU A 99 -2.05 -1.01 -6.11
C GLU A 99 -1.48 -2.43 -6.27
N THR A 100 -1.62 -3.32 -5.28
CA THR A 100 -1.23 -4.74 -5.43
C THR A 100 -2.34 -5.63 -5.99
N ILE A 101 -3.59 -5.18 -6.01
CA ILE A 101 -4.74 -5.99 -6.52
C ILE A 101 -4.96 -5.78 -8.01
N GLY A 102 -4.66 -4.58 -8.53
CA GLY A 102 -4.93 -4.22 -9.93
C GLY A 102 -3.68 -3.76 -10.66
N THR A 103 -3.74 -3.80 -11.98
CA THR A 103 -2.67 -3.23 -12.82
C THR A 103 -2.59 -1.71 -12.59
N PRO A 104 -1.38 -1.14 -12.43
CA PRO A 104 -1.24 0.29 -12.20
C PRO A 104 -1.70 1.14 -13.39
N GLY A 105 -2.76 1.93 -13.21
CA GLY A 105 -3.16 2.96 -14.18
C GLY A 105 -4.65 3.31 -14.11
N TYR A 106 -4.97 4.61 -14.07
CA TYR A 106 -6.36 5.09 -14.05
C TYR A 106 -7.18 4.63 -15.28
N GLY A 107 -6.54 4.46 -16.45
CA GLY A 107 -7.21 4.01 -17.67
C GLY A 107 -7.71 2.57 -17.60
N GLN A 108 -7.05 1.71 -16.84
CA GLN A 108 -7.35 0.28 -16.77
C GLN A 108 -8.61 -0.02 -15.96
N LEU A 109 -8.98 0.84 -15.00
CA LEU A 109 -10.24 0.68 -14.26
C LEU A 109 -11.46 0.77 -15.19
N THR A 110 -11.45 1.73 -16.13
CA THR A 110 -12.55 1.87 -17.10
C THR A 110 -12.58 0.70 -18.07
N GLU A 111 -11.42 0.19 -18.45
CA GLU A 111 -11.28 -1.02 -19.26
C GLU A 111 -11.89 -2.23 -18.55
N TYR A 112 -11.53 -2.49 -17.30
CA TYR A 112 -12.07 -3.61 -16.51
C TYR A 112 -13.58 -3.51 -16.27
N ASP A 113 -14.09 -2.33 -15.96
CA ASP A 113 -15.54 -2.12 -15.82
C ASP A 113 -16.27 -2.43 -17.13
N ARG A 114 -15.69 -2.04 -18.27
CA ARG A 114 -16.24 -2.34 -19.58
C ARG A 114 -16.14 -3.82 -19.93
N THR A 115 -15.02 -4.49 -19.64
CA THR A 115 -14.83 -5.93 -19.83
C THR A 115 -15.85 -6.73 -19.02
N LEU A 116 -16.10 -6.33 -17.76
CA LEU A 116 -17.12 -6.94 -16.91
C LEU A 116 -18.55 -6.72 -17.46
N GLU A 117 -18.84 -5.54 -17.98
CA GLU A 117 -20.14 -5.25 -18.61
C GLU A 117 -20.36 -6.13 -19.86
N ASP A 118 -19.38 -6.18 -20.76
CA ASP A 118 -19.42 -7.00 -21.97
C ASP A 118 -19.56 -8.50 -21.61
N ALA A 119 -18.81 -9.01 -20.63
CA ALA A 119 -18.88 -10.40 -20.21
C ALA A 119 -20.26 -10.80 -19.66
N ARG A 120 -20.88 -9.94 -18.84
CA ARG A 120 -22.24 -10.17 -18.34
C ARG A 120 -23.27 -10.19 -19.47
N ALA A 121 -23.18 -9.22 -20.38
CA ALA A 121 -24.08 -9.11 -21.50
C ALA A 121 -23.92 -10.30 -22.49
N PHE A 122 -22.69 -10.79 -22.66
CA PHE A 122 -22.40 -11.98 -23.46
C PHE A 122 -23.04 -13.23 -22.85
N LEU A 123 -22.83 -13.52 -21.56
CA LEU A 123 -23.39 -14.70 -20.91
C LEU A 123 -24.93 -14.68 -20.85
N GLU A 124 -25.54 -13.51 -20.65
CA GLU A 124 -26.99 -13.36 -20.72
C GLU A 124 -27.53 -13.77 -22.11
N THR A 125 -26.81 -13.39 -23.17
CA THR A 125 -27.22 -13.66 -24.56
C THR A 125 -26.92 -15.10 -24.98
N VAL A 126 -25.75 -15.64 -24.65
CA VAL A 126 -25.39 -17.06 -24.87
C VAL A 126 -26.36 -18.02 -24.18
N GLY A 127 -26.83 -17.68 -22.97
CA GLY A 127 -27.83 -18.47 -22.26
C GLY A 127 -29.16 -18.59 -23.02
N ALA A 128 -29.50 -17.59 -23.84
CA ALA A 128 -30.67 -17.59 -24.71
C ALA A 128 -30.39 -18.19 -26.10
N ASP A 129 -29.17 -18.00 -26.63
CA ASP A 129 -28.73 -18.51 -27.93
C ASP A 129 -27.26 -18.98 -27.86
N PRO A 130 -27.02 -20.31 -27.80
CA PRO A 130 -25.66 -20.87 -27.81
C PRO A 130 -24.84 -20.56 -29.07
N ALA A 131 -25.46 -20.06 -30.15
CA ALA A 131 -24.78 -19.63 -31.37
C ALA A 131 -24.38 -18.14 -31.37
N THR A 132 -24.53 -17.45 -30.24
CA THR A 132 -24.14 -16.04 -30.09
C THR A 132 -22.65 -15.85 -30.42
N ASP A 133 -22.38 -14.92 -31.34
CA ASP A 133 -21.03 -14.58 -31.78
C ASP A 133 -20.35 -13.63 -30.76
N PRO A 134 -19.20 -14.01 -30.17
CA PRO A 134 -18.45 -13.15 -29.27
C PRO A 134 -17.97 -11.84 -29.92
N ALA A 135 -17.90 -11.74 -31.25
CA ALA A 135 -17.52 -10.51 -31.94
C ALA A 135 -18.47 -9.32 -31.67
N GLY A 136 -19.67 -9.58 -31.14
CA GLY A 136 -20.60 -8.55 -30.66
C GLY A 136 -20.18 -7.88 -29.34
N TYR A 137 -19.16 -8.42 -28.65
CA TYR A 137 -18.70 -8.01 -27.32
C TYR A 137 -17.18 -7.76 -27.36
N PRO A 138 -16.76 -6.56 -27.82
CA PRO A 138 -15.37 -6.31 -28.19
C PRO A 138 -14.35 -6.59 -27.08
N MET A 139 -14.68 -6.33 -25.81
CA MET A 139 -13.73 -6.61 -24.72
C MET A 139 -13.57 -8.11 -24.45
N VAL A 140 -14.66 -8.88 -24.57
CA VAL A 140 -14.60 -10.35 -24.44
C VAL A 140 -13.86 -10.97 -25.62
N GLN A 141 -14.12 -10.47 -26.84
CA GLN A 141 -13.40 -10.91 -28.03
C GLN A 141 -11.89 -10.65 -27.93
N ALA A 142 -11.50 -9.46 -27.42
CA ALA A 142 -10.09 -9.14 -27.22
C ALA A 142 -9.40 -10.12 -26.25
N GLU A 143 -10.09 -10.53 -25.18
CA GLU A 143 -9.58 -11.53 -24.24
C GLU A 143 -9.43 -12.91 -24.88
N ILE A 144 -10.44 -13.35 -25.64
CA ILE A 144 -10.40 -14.61 -26.41
C ILE A 144 -9.22 -14.62 -27.38
N ASP A 145 -9.04 -13.53 -28.13
CA ASP A 145 -7.95 -13.38 -29.10
C ASP A 145 -6.57 -13.43 -28.43
N ALA A 146 -6.43 -12.76 -27.27
CA ALA A 146 -5.20 -12.76 -26.48
C ALA A 146 -4.85 -14.15 -25.96
N LEU A 147 -5.82 -14.86 -25.36
CA LEU A 147 -5.66 -16.23 -24.87
C LEU A 147 -5.33 -17.21 -25.99
N ALA A 148 -5.98 -17.07 -27.15
CA ALA A 148 -5.70 -17.89 -28.32
C ALA A 148 -4.29 -17.65 -28.87
N ALA A 149 -3.84 -16.39 -28.89
CA ALA A 149 -2.48 -16.05 -29.31
C ALA A 149 -1.41 -16.60 -28.34
N ALA A 150 -1.69 -16.64 -27.03
CA ALA A 150 -0.78 -17.13 -26.02
C ALA A 150 -0.69 -18.67 -25.98
N SER A 151 -1.83 -19.36 -26.07
CA SER A 151 -1.93 -20.82 -25.96
C SER A 151 -1.78 -21.56 -27.30
N GLY A 152 -2.10 -20.91 -28.41
CA GLY A 152 -2.22 -21.54 -29.73
C GLY A 152 -3.56 -22.24 -29.96
N GLU A 153 -4.52 -22.17 -29.03
CA GLU A 153 -5.83 -22.80 -29.10
C GLU A 153 -6.95 -21.78 -28.83
N ALA A 154 -8.06 -21.87 -29.56
CA ALA A 154 -9.20 -20.99 -29.30
C ALA A 154 -9.90 -21.41 -27.99
N PRO A 155 -9.99 -20.56 -26.95
CA PRO A 155 -10.69 -20.88 -25.73
C PRO A 155 -12.21 -20.89 -25.95
N ASP A 156 -12.95 -21.50 -25.02
CA ASP A 156 -14.41 -21.40 -24.99
C ASP A 156 -14.83 -19.97 -24.58
N PRO A 157 -15.54 -19.20 -25.43
CA PRO A 157 -15.97 -17.84 -25.12
C PRO A 157 -16.79 -17.72 -23.83
N ALA A 158 -17.63 -18.71 -23.53
CA ALA A 158 -18.46 -18.68 -22.33
C ALA A 158 -17.62 -18.88 -21.06
N ALA A 159 -16.58 -19.74 -21.14
CA ALA A 159 -15.64 -19.92 -20.05
C ALA A 159 -14.84 -18.63 -19.79
N VAL A 160 -14.35 -17.97 -20.85
CA VAL A 160 -13.62 -16.69 -20.73
C VAL A 160 -14.48 -15.61 -20.08
N ALA A 161 -15.74 -15.44 -20.52
CA ALA A 161 -16.65 -14.45 -19.94
C ALA A 161 -16.96 -14.75 -18.45
N GLN A 162 -17.11 -16.02 -18.09
CA GLN A 162 -17.31 -16.42 -16.70
C GLN A 162 -16.07 -16.12 -15.84
N GLU A 163 -14.88 -16.41 -16.35
CA GLU A 163 -13.60 -16.11 -15.68
C GLU A 163 -13.43 -14.61 -15.41
N ILE A 164 -13.75 -13.75 -16.38
CA ILE A 164 -13.77 -12.29 -16.21
C ILE A 164 -14.68 -11.87 -15.03
N ILE A 165 -15.88 -12.45 -14.95
CA ILE A 165 -16.85 -12.13 -13.89
C ILE A 165 -16.32 -12.58 -12.52
N ASP A 166 -15.75 -13.78 -12.44
CA ASP A 166 -15.21 -14.35 -11.21
C ASP A 166 -14.00 -13.54 -10.72
N LEU A 167 -13.11 -13.15 -11.64
CA LEU A 167 -11.97 -12.27 -11.38
C LEU A 167 -12.41 -10.92 -10.82
N ALA A 168 -13.38 -10.28 -11.48
CA ALA A 168 -13.92 -9.00 -11.02
C ALA A 168 -14.61 -9.12 -9.66
N ALA A 169 -15.29 -10.23 -9.38
CA ALA A 169 -15.89 -10.49 -8.07
C ALA A 169 -14.83 -10.62 -6.98
N ALA A 170 -13.73 -11.33 -7.24
CA ALA A 170 -12.60 -11.46 -6.33
C ALA A 170 -11.95 -10.09 -6.03
N TRP A 171 -11.70 -9.28 -7.06
CA TRP A 171 -11.18 -7.92 -6.90
C TRP A 171 -12.09 -7.02 -6.07
N HIS A 172 -13.40 -7.03 -6.35
CA HIS A 172 -14.35 -6.24 -5.58
C HIS A 172 -14.43 -6.67 -4.11
N ALA A 173 -14.36 -7.97 -3.84
CA ALA A 173 -14.32 -8.49 -2.47
C ALA A 173 -13.07 -7.99 -1.72
N ALA A 174 -11.90 -8.05 -2.35
CA ALA A 174 -10.65 -7.56 -1.78
C ALA A 174 -10.70 -6.04 -1.51
N ILE A 175 -11.14 -5.23 -2.49
CA ILE A 175 -11.27 -3.77 -2.33
C ILE A 175 -12.27 -3.41 -1.23
N ALA A 176 -13.38 -4.15 -1.11
CA ALA A 176 -14.36 -3.94 -0.05
C ALA A 176 -13.77 -4.25 1.33
N ALA A 177 -12.98 -5.31 1.47
CA ALA A 177 -12.28 -5.64 2.71
C ALA A 177 -11.30 -4.52 3.13
N ILE A 178 -10.48 -4.02 2.20
CA ILE A 178 -9.58 -2.88 2.44
C ILE A 178 -10.38 -1.64 2.85
N LYS A 179 -11.48 -1.33 2.14
CA LYS A 179 -12.34 -0.18 2.46
C LYS A 179 -12.93 -0.30 3.87
N ARG A 180 -13.34 -1.49 4.29
CA ARG A 180 -13.88 -1.74 5.64
C ARG A 180 -12.82 -1.41 6.71
N VAL A 181 -11.63 -2.00 6.61
CA VAL A 181 -10.53 -1.78 7.56
C VAL A 181 -10.15 -0.30 7.61
N ARG A 182 -9.93 0.32 6.45
CA ARG A 182 -9.62 1.76 6.33
C ARG A 182 -10.67 2.62 7.03
N ARG A 183 -11.96 2.36 6.79
CA ARG A 183 -13.05 3.18 7.37
C ARG A 183 -13.13 3.01 8.88
N LEU A 184 -13.04 1.78 9.38
CA LEU A 184 -13.08 1.50 10.82
C LEU A 184 -11.88 2.13 11.54
N ALA A 185 -10.67 2.00 11.00
CA ALA A 185 -9.47 2.62 11.56
C ALA A 185 -9.62 4.15 11.66
N LYS A 186 -10.06 4.81 10.58
CA LYS A 186 -10.29 6.27 10.60
C LYS A 186 -11.37 6.69 11.60
N MET A 187 -12.45 5.92 11.74
CA MET A 187 -13.47 6.21 12.75
C MET A 187 -12.93 6.08 14.18
N ARG A 188 -12.06 5.09 14.44
CA ARG A 188 -11.38 4.94 15.74
C ARG A 188 -10.42 6.10 16.00
N ILE A 189 -9.60 6.49 15.02
CA ILE A 189 -8.67 7.63 15.12
C ILE A 189 -9.44 8.92 15.43
N GLN A 190 -10.57 9.16 14.73
CA GLN A 190 -11.43 10.32 14.95
C GLN A 190 -12.09 10.35 16.35
N ALA A 191 -12.23 9.19 17.00
CA ALA A 191 -12.81 9.07 18.32
C ALA A 191 -11.75 9.03 19.45
N ALA A 192 -10.46 8.99 19.09
CA ALA A 192 -9.38 8.86 20.05
C ALA A 192 -9.26 10.09 20.95
N ALA A 193 -8.99 9.88 22.23
CA ALA A 193 -8.86 10.94 23.23
C ALA A 193 -7.46 11.55 23.30
N GLY A 194 -6.48 10.96 22.62
CA GLY A 194 -5.08 11.38 22.70
C GLY A 194 -4.18 10.68 21.67
N VAL A 195 -2.93 11.16 21.61
CA VAL A 195 -1.92 10.70 20.63
C VAL A 195 -1.51 9.24 20.86
N GLU A 196 -1.45 8.80 22.12
CA GLU A 196 -1.14 7.40 22.47
C GLU A 196 -2.18 6.44 21.87
N GLU A 197 -3.47 6.73 22.04
CA GLU A 197 -4.55 5.91 21.48
C GLU A 197 -4.53 5.89 19.95
N ILE A 198 -4.20 7.02 19.29
CA ILE A 198 -4.02 7.07 17.83
C ILE A 198 -2.91 6.11 17.39
N ALA A 199 -1.78 6.09 18.09
CA ALA A 199 -0.67 5.21 17.74
C ALA A 199 -1.00 3.73 17.98
N ASP A 200 -1.69 3.40 19.07
CA ASP A 200 -2.19 2.04 19.32
C ASP A 200 -3.14 1.58 18.21
N ILE A 201 -4.01 2.47 17.73
CA ILE A 201 -4.89 2.16 16.59
C ILE A 201 -4.07 1.89 15.34
N LEU A 202 -3.07 2.71 15.02
CA LEU A 202 -2.21 2.54 13.85
C LEU A 202 -1.43 1.21 13.90
N ALA A 203 -0.85 0.88 15.06
CA ALA A 203 -0.11 -0.35 15.26
C ALA A 203 -1.00 -1.60 15.21
N GLY A 204 -2.28 -1.47 15.60
CA GLY A 204 -3.26 -2.54 15.60
C GLY A 204 -4.08 -2.66 14.30
N VAL A 205 -3.74 -1.96 13.22
CA VAL A 205 -4.45 -2.13 11.94
C VAL A 205 -3.99 -3.42 11.26
N GLU A 206 -4.90 -4.38 11.25
CA GLU A 206 -4.76 -5.62 10.49
C GLU A 206 -5.37 -5.44 9.11
N TRP A 207 -4.52 -5.38 8.08
CA TRP A 207 -4.95 -5.35 6.69
C TRP A 207 -5.32 -6.75 6.19
N PRO A 208 -6.33 -6.89 5.32
CA PRO A 208 -6.68 -8.19 4.76
C PRO A 208 -5.51 -8.69 3.90
N GLU A 209 -5.25 -10.00 3.97
CA GLU A 209 -4.39 -10.66 3.00
C GLU A 209 -5.04 -10.55 1.62
N VAL A 210 -4.27 -10.02 0.69
CA VAL A 210 -4.62 -9.92 -0.73
C VAL A 210 -3.73 -10.92 -1.44
N GLU A 211 -4.21 -12.15 -1.57
CA GLU A 211 -3.57 -13.10 -2.47
C GLU A 211 -3.62 -12.50 -3.88
N GLY A 212 -2.47 -12.49 -4.54
CA GLY A 212 -2.29 -11.83 -5.83
C GLY A 212 -3.30 -12.36 -6.83
N VAL A 213 -4.36 -11.61 -7.05
CA VAL A 213 -5.28 -11.83 -8.16
C VAL A 213 -4.63 -11.23 -9.40
N VAL A 214 -3.44 -11.74 -9.73
CA VAL A 214 -2.74 -11.39 -10.96
C VAL A 214 -3.29 -12.36 -12.00
N PRO A 215 -4.03 -11.89 -13.01
CA PRO A 215 -4.33 -12.74 -14.16
C PRO A 215 -2.98 -13.13 -14.77
N GLU A 216 -2.72 -14.44 -14.87
CA GLU A 216 -1.50 -14.99 -15.48
C GLU A 216 -1.38 -14.62 -16.97
#